data_AF-A0A197KDW4-F1
#
_entry.id   AF-A0A197KDW4-F1
#
_cell.length_a   1.000
_cell.length_b   1.000
_cell.length_c   1.000
_cell.angle_alpha   90.00
_cell.angle_beta   90.00
_cell.angle_gamma   90.00
#
_symmetry.space_group_name_H-M   'P 1'
#
loop_
_entity.id
_entity.type
_entity.pdbx_description
1 polymer ?
#
loop_
_entity_poly.entity_id
_entity_poly.type
_entity_poly.pdbx_seq_one_letter_code
_entity_poly.pdbx_strand_id
1 'polypeptide(L)'
;MELHDHNDGDVQLTSPVLSRILFGYLSRVCPRLEEVDIRVPWCCSGSMSGPSYSPRLYTQLHGGLCLLSRLTNLRMLRVCPDSLAEGHNTNKVDFAWMTSGGHTEKERRRRRVVMVSWEGMLAQEERLENDRCQSDAVRETPLASETAPLDGEILWQLKDLGRLSEVKAVLEGMDKDGFRCLQQLTQFALGPTLGQRPEDVLKRLFPQKFFR
;
A
#
# COMPACT_ATOMS: atom_id res chain seq x y z
N MET A 1 -8.81 -12.38 -12.41
CA MET A 1 -8.43 -11.22 -13.23
C MET A 1 -6.92 -11.28 -13.36
N GLU A 2 -6.43 -11.80 -14.47
CA GLU A 2 -5.00 -11.95 -14.75
C GLU A 2 -4.59 -10.81 -15.69
N LEU A 3 -3.74 -9.91 -15.23
CA LEU A 3 -3.22 -8.79 -16.00
C LEU A 3 -1.95 -9.25 -16.72
N HIS A 4 -2.06 -9.56 -18.01
CA HIS A 4 -0.92 -9.82 -18.89
C HIS A 4 -0.60 -8.54 -19.67
N ASP A 5 0.41 -7.80 -19.23
CA ASP A 5 1.02 -6.71 -20.01
C ASP A 5 2.37 -7.22 -20.56
N HIS A 6 2.46 -7.32 -21.89
CA HIS A 6 3.62 -7.85 -22.63
C HIS A 6 4.38 -6.76 -23.39
N ASN A 7 4.32 -5.50 -22.94
CA ASN A 7 5.28 -4.52 -23.43
C ASN A 7 6.68 -4.84 -22.88
N ASP A 8 7.59 -5.20 -23.78
CA ASP A 8 9.00 -5.58 -23.59
C ASP A 8 9.89 -4.48 -22.96
N GLY A 9 9.28 -3.47 -22.33
CA GLY A 9 9.94 -2.34 -21.67
C GLY A 9 9.52 -2.23 -20.21
N ASP A 10 10.07 -3.09 -19.37
CA ASP A 10 10.51 -2.77 -18.00
C ASP A 10 9.53 -2.04 -17.05
N VAL A 11 8.22 -2.29 -17.14
CA VAL A 11 7.27 -1.90 -16.08
C VAL A 11 7.41 -2.87 -14.91
N GLN A 12 8.54 -2.75 -14.20
CA GLN A 12 8.83 -3.60 -13.08
C GLN A 12 7.84 -3.30 -11.94
N LEU A 13 7.31 -4.34 -11.28
CA LEU A 13 6.55 -4.21 -10.02
C LEU A 13 7.48 -3.83 -8.84
N THR A 14 8.40 -2.90 -9.08
CA THR A 14 9.42 -2.44 -8.15
C THR A 14 9.11 -1.03 -7.64
N SER A 15 8.02 -0.40 -8.10
CA SER A 15 7.62 0.92 -7.63
C SER A 15 6.63 0.83 -6.45
N PRO A 16 6.80 1.66 -5.40
CA PRO A 16 5.81 1.78 -4.32
C PRO A 16 4.43 2.26 -4.82
N VAL A 17 4.38 2.91 -5.99
CA VAL A 17 3.12 3.32 -6.66
C VAL A 17 2.17 2.13 -6.81
N LEU A 18 2.67 0.98 -7.24
CA LEU A 18 1.85 -0.19 -7.52
C LEU A 18 1.29 -0.82 -6.25
N SER A 19 2.07 -0.80 -5.16
CA SER A 19 1.58 -1.20 -3.85
C SER A 19 0.45 -0.28 -3.39
N ARG A 20 0.61 1.05 -3.57
CA ARG A 20 -0.46 2.01 -3.26
C ARG A 20 -1.70 1.80 -4.12
N ILE A 21 -1.54 1.48 -5.41
CA ILE A 21 -2.65 1.14 -6.31
C ILE A 21 -3.39 -0.08 -5.78
N LEU A 22 -2.68 -1.17 -5.47
CA LEU A 22 -3.27 -2.39 -4.94
C LEU A 22 -4.04 -2.14 -3.64
N PHE A 23 -3.39 -1.54 -2.63
CA PHE A 23 -4.02 -1.31 -1.33
C PHE A 23 -5.17 -0.30 -1.43
N GLY A 24 -4.99 0.77 -2.20
CA GLY A 24 -6.02 1.78 -2.44
C GLY A 24 -7.24 1.17 -3.13
N TYR A 25 -7.03 0.32 -4.14
CA TYR A 25 -8.10 -0.33 -4.88
C TYR A 25 -8.91 -1.24 -3.96
N LEU A 26 -8.23 -2.12 -3.21
CA LEU A 26 -8.87 -2.99 -2.22
C LEU A 26 -9.69 -2.16 -1.22
N SER A 27 -9.13 -1.06 -0.72
CA SER A 27 -9.77 -0.21 0.28
C SER A 27 -11.03 0.52 -0.24
N ARG A 28 -11.08 0.86 -1.53
CA ARG A 28 -12.18 1.62 -2.15
C ARG A 28 -13.26 0.71 -2.72
N VAL A 29 -12.86 -0.31 -3.48
CA VAL A 29 -13.78 -1.19 -4.22
C VAL A 29 -14.37 -2.26 -3.30
N CYS A 30 -13.62 -2.70 -2.30
CA CYS A 30 -14.04 -3.79 -1.41
C CYS A 30 -13.98 -3.39 0.07
N PRO A 31 -14.68 -2.33 0.52
CA PRO A 31 -14.53 -1.77 1.87
C PRO A 31 -14.95 -2.73 3.01
N ARG A 32 -15.68 -3.79 2.68
CA ARG A 32 -16.22 -4.78 3.63
C ARG A 32 -15.42 -6.07 3.70
N LEU A 33 -14.22 -6.14 3.11
CA LEU A 33 -13.38 -7.33 3.20
C LEU A 33 -13.06 -7.69 4.65
N GLU A 34 -13.31 -8.96 5.00
CA GLU A 34 -12.95 -9.53 6.29
C GLU A 34 -11.56 -10.13 6.31
N GLU A 35 -11.14 -10.71 5.19
CA GLU A 35 -9.86 -11.40 5.04
C GLU A 35 -9.16 -10.89 3.78
N VAL A 36 -7.90 -10.51 3.95
CA VAL A 36 -7.02 -10.08 2.87
C VAL A 36 -5.76 -10.92 2.94
N ASP A 37 -5.53 -11.78 1.94
CA ASP A 37 -4.32 -12.58 1.78
C ASP A 37 -3.63 -12.20 0.47
N ILE A 38 -2.60 -11.36 0.58
CA ILE A 38 -1.82 -10.88 -0.56
C ILE A 38 -0.57 -11.75 -0.68
N ARG A 39 -0.54 -12.54 -1.75
CA ARG A 39 0.59 -13.37 -2.12
C ARG A 39 1.18 -12.85 -3.42
N VAL A 40 2.47 -12.61 -3.42
CA VAL A 40 3.20 -12.12 -4.58
C VAL A 40 4.02 -13.28 -5.11
N PRO A 41 3.61 -13.94 -6.21
CA PRO A 41 4.21 -15.20 -6.64
C PRO A 41 5.69 -15.06 -7.01
N TRP A 42 6.48 -16.10 -6.69
CA TRP A 42 7.81 -16.35 -7.25
C TRP A 42 7.70 -16.29 -8.76
N CYS A 43 8.16 -15.21 -9.34
CA CYS A 43 8.29 -15.15 -10.78
C CYS A 43 9.40 -16.09 -11.19
N CYS A 44 9.20 -16.78 -12.32
CA CYS A 44 10.12 -17.78 -12.83
C CYS A 44 11.55 -17.23 -12.83
N SER A 45 12.41 -17.75 -11.96
CA SER A 45 13.84 -17.53 -12.04
C SER A 45 14.31 -18.19 -13.34
N GLY A 46 14.36 -17.39 -14.41
CA GLY A 46 14.91 -17.80 -15.68
C GLY A 46 16.35 -18.23 -15.43
N SER A 47 16.62 -19.53 -15.56
CA SER A 47 17.93 -20.12 -15.35
C SER A 47 19.04 -19.41 -16.14
N MET A 48 20.23 -19.31 -15.53
CA MET A 48 21.58 -18.94 -16.03
C MET A 48 21.81 -17.78 -17.01
N SER A 49 20.81 -17.15 -17.63
CA SER A 49 21.06 -16.01 -18.56
C SER A 49 19.90 -15.03 -18.79
N GLY A 50 18.76 -15.21 -18.12
CA GLY A 50 17.60 -14.30 -18.27
C GLY A 50 17.46 -13.28 -17.14
N PRO A 51 16.78 -12.14 -17.38
CA PRO A 51 16.45 -11.19 -16.33
C PRO A 51 15.55 -11.84 -15.28
N SER A 52 15.98 -11.80 -14.01
CA SER A 52 15.19 -12.27 -12.88
C SER A 52 14.18 -11.18 -12.49
N TYR A 53 12.90 -11.45 -12.72
CA TYR A 53 11.84 -10.59 -12.22
C TYR A 53 11.51 -10.96 -10.77
N SER A 54 11.47 -9.99 -9.86
CA SER A 54 11.09 -10.21 -8.46
C SER A 54 10.13 -9.09 -8.04
N PRO A 55 8.81 -9.31 -8.18
CA PRO A 55 7.82 -8.31 -7.78
C PRO A 55 7.95 -8.02 -6.31
N ARG A 56 7.97 -6.72 -5.96
CA ARG A 56 8.18 -6.28 -4.59
C ARG A 56 6.94 -5.54 -4.09
N LEU A 57 6.34 -6.07 -3.05
CA LEU A 57 5.29 -5.37 -2.33
C LEU A 57 5.90 -4.46 -1.26
N TYR A 58 5.60 -3.17 -1.36
CA TYR A 58 6.09 -2.15 -0.43
C TYR A 58 5.12 -2.01 0.73
N THR A 59 5.51 -2.51 1.91
CA THR A 59 4.70 -2.44 3.13
C THR A 59 5.04 -1.23 4.01
N GLN A 60 5.98 -0.38 3.59
CA GLN A 60 6.27 0.88 4.27
C GLN A 60 5.09 1.86 4.17
N LEU A 61 5.06 2.88 5.03
CA LEU A 61 4.01 3.91 5.01
C LEU A 61 3.80 4.49 3.61
N HIS A 62 4.87 4.91 2.91
CA HIS A 62 4.77 5.48 1.56
C HIS A 62 4.34 4.47 0.49
N GLY A 63 4.42 3.16 0.79
CA GLY A 63 3.90 2.07 -0.05
C GLY A 63 2.38 1.88 0.10
N GLY A 64 1.74 2.56 1.06
CA GLY A 64 0.29 2.67 1.15
C GLY A 64 -0.41 1.52 1.87
N LEU A 65 0.30 0.66 2.61
CA LEU A 65 -0.35 -0.40 3.40
C LEU A 65 -1.39 0.19 4.38
N CYS A 66 -1.17 1.41 4.86
CA CYS A 66 -2.10 2.14 5.72
C CYS A 66 -3.45 2.46 5.06
N LEU A 67 -3.55 2.45 3.72
CA LEU A 67 -4.82 2.63 3.02
C LEU A 67 -5.84 1.54 3.38
N LEU A 68 -5.36 0.34 3.74
CA LEU A 68 -6.22 -0.75 4.22
C LEU A 68 -6.93 -0.43 5.54
N SER A 69 -6.56 0.64 6.24
CA SER A 69 -7.26 1.09 7.45
C SER A 69 -8.72 1.46 7.22
N ARG A 70 -9.13 1.68 5.97
CA ARG A 70 -10.51 1.98 5.57
C ARG A 70 -11.40 0.74 5.53
N LEU A 71 -10.82 -0.47 5.53
CA LEU A 71 -11.59 -1.71 5.57
C LEU A 71 -12.24 -1.87 6.95
N THR A 72 -13.56 -1.70 7.03
CA THR A 72 -14.27 -1.62 8.32
C THR A 72 -14.39 -2.97 9.02
N ASN A 73 -14.37 -4.05 8.23
CA ASN A 73 -14.61 -5.40 8.71
C ASN A 73 -13.35 -6.27 8.69
N LEU A 74 -12.16 -5.70 8.46
CA LEU A 74 -10.95 -6.48 8.30
C LEU A 74 -10.59 -7.21 9.61
N ARG A 75 -10.61 -8.54 9.56
CA ARG A 75 -10.31 -9.47 10.67
C ARG A 75 -8.97 -10.15 10.50
N MET A 76 -8.59 -10.45 9.25
CA MET A 76 -7.31 -11.08 8.91
C MET A 76 -6.60 -10.30 7.80
N LEU A 77 -5.34 -9.94 8.04
CA LEU A 77 -4.44 -9.41 7.03
C LEU A 77 -3.19 -10.28 6.93
N ARG A 78 -2.97 -10.88 5.77
CA ARG A 78 -1.76 -11.63 5.44
C ARG A 78 -1.09 -10.99 4.24
N VAL A 79 0.19 -10.69 4.42
CA VAL A 79 1.04 -10.16 3.37
C VAL A 79 2.25 -11.07 3.28
N CYS A 80 2.30 -11.91 2.24
CA CYS A 80 3.38 -12.87 2.04
C CYS A 80 4.32 -12.38 0.92
N PRO A 81 5.33 -11.55 1.23
CA PRO A 81 6.44 -11.36 0.31
C PRO A 81 7.23 -12.68 0.27
N ASP A 82 7.50 -13.17 -0.92
CA ASP A 82 8.17 -14.46 -1.13
C ASP A 82 9.64 -14.45 -0.69
N SER A 83 10.28 -13.28 -0.64
CA SER A 83 11.61 -13.08 -0.06
C SER A 83 11.52 -12.31 1.25
N LEU A 84 11.48 -13.04 2.37
CA LEU A 84 11.82 -12.47 3.69
C LEU A 84 13.34 -12.24 3.85
N ALA A 85 14.14 -12.69 2.88
CA ALA A 85 15.56 -12.94 3.03
C ALA A 85 16.42 -11.67 3.04
N GLU A 86 15.93 -10.53 2.54
CA GLU A 86 16.75 -9.32 2.46
C GLU A 86 16.00 -8.09 2.92
N GLY A 87 16.17 -7.78 4.22
CA GLY A 87 16.07 -6.43 4.75
C GLY A 87 14.93 -5.60 4.15
N HIS A 88 13.68 -6.05 4.31
CA HIS A 88 12.57 -5.15 4.11
C HIS A 88 12.88 -3.92 4.98
N ASN A 89 13.09 -2.76 4.34
CA ASN A 89 13.32 -1.46 4.96
C ASN A 89 12.03 -1.01 5.66
N THR A 90 11.46 -1.89 6.47
CA THR A 90 10.29 -1.71 7.29
C THR A 90 10.76 -1.38 8.68
N ASN A 91 10.30 -0.25 9.16
CA ASN A 91 10.49 0.24 10.49
C ASN A 91 9.23 -0.03 11.31
N LYS A 92 9.38 -0.01 12.63
CA LYS A 92 8.24 -0.15 13.55
C LYS A 92 7.10 0.83 13.23
N VAL A 93 7.44 2.06 12.81
CA VAL A 93 6.47 3.11 12.48
C VAL A 93 5.53 2.72 11.32
N ASP A 94 5.96 1.82 10.43
CA ASP A 94 5.19 1.36 9.28
C ASP A 94 4.00 0.46 9.67
N PHE A 95 4.04 -0.13 10.86
CA PHE A 95 2.98 -1.03 11.34
C PHE A 95 2.40 -0.62 12.69
N ALA A 96 3.05 0.27 13.44
CA ALA A 96 2.62 0.66 14.78
C ALA A 96 1.14 1.06 14.80
N TRP A 97 0.69 1.80 13.79
CA TRP A 97 -0.68 2.28 13.62
C TRP A 97 -1.75 1.17 13.58
N MET A 98 -1.39 -0.09 13.33
CA MET A 98 -2.32 -1.23 13.36
C MET A 98 -2.69 -1.67 14.79
N THR A 99 -1.95 -1.20 15.80
CA THR A 99 -2.12 -1.61 17.20
C THR A 99 -2.56 -0.43 18.06
N SER A 100 -3.26 -0.72 19.15
CA SER A 100 -3.65 0.30 20.14
C SER A 100 -2.46 1.12 20.67
N GLY A 101 -1.30 0.47 20.85
CA GLY A 101 -0.05 1.12 21.28
C GLY A 101 0.58 2.07 20.26
N GLY A 102 0.17 2.02 18.98
CA GLY A 102 0.65 2.92 17.94
C GLY A 102 -0.08 4.26 17.82
N HIS A 103 -1.13 4.47 18.61
CA HIS A 103 -1.89 5.72 18.63
C HIS A 103 -1.40 6.72 19.68
N THR A 104 -0.26 6.44 20.33
CA THR A 104 0.36 7.41 21.26
C THR A 104 0.94 8.61 20.51
N GLU A 105 1.01 9.76 21.19
CA GLU A 105 1.60 10.98 20.63
C GLU A 105 3.06 10.79 20.17
N LYS A 106 3.80 9.91 20.86
CA LYS A 106 5.17 9.55 20.46
C LYS A 106 5.21 8.89 19.08
N GLU A 107 4.29 7.95 18.81
CA GLU A 107 4.23 7.27 17.51
C GLU A 107 3.63 8.16 16.42
N ARG A 108 2.65 9.02 16.75
CA ARG A 108 2.17 10.09 15.85
C ARG A 108 3.31 11.00 15.40
N ARG A 109 4.12 11.50 16.34
CA ARG A 109 5.29 12.34 16.03
C ARG A 109 6.28 11.62 15.10
N ARG A 110 6.53 10.33 15.32
CA ARG A 110 7.39 9.53 14.42
C ARG A 110 6.82 9.42 13.01
N ARG A 111 5.50 9.19 12.86
CA ARG A 111 4.86 9.19 11.54
C ARG A 111 4.99 10.54 10.86
N ARG A 112 4.78 11.66 11.57
CA ARG A 112 4.95 13.00 11.01
C ARG A 112 6.37 13.24 10.50
N VAL A 113 7.40 12.79 11.23
CA VAL A 113 8.80 12.88 10.76
C VAL A 113 8.98 12.13 9.44
N VAL A 114 8.40 10.93 9.31
CA VAL A 114 8.42 10.18 8.05
C VAL A 114 7.66 10.92 6.94
N MET A 115 6.50 11.51 7.23
CA MET A 115 5.71 12.25 6.23
C MET A 115 6.39 13.54 5.76
N VAL A 116 7.17 14.21 6.60
CA VAL A 116 7.94 15.41 6.20
C VAL A 116 8.97 15.06 5.13
N SER A 117 9.61 13.89 5.20
CA SER A 117 10.56 13.49 4.15
C SER A 117 9.91 13.20 2.79
N TRP A 118 8.57 13.22 2.71
CA TRP A 118 7.84 12.99 1.47
C TRP A 118 7.58 14.24 0.64
N GLU A 119 7.89 15.44 1.15
CA GLU A 119 7.58 16.71 0.47
C GLU A 119 8.11 16.75 -0.97
N GLY A 120 9.36 16.32 -1.19
CA GLY A 120 9.93 16.23 -2.54
C GLY A 120 9.20 15.23 -3.45
N MET A 121 8.84 14.06 -2.93
CA MET A 121 8.09 13.03 -3.68
C MET A 121 6.68 13.50 -4.04
N LEU A 122 6.00 14.18 -3.11
CA LEU A 122 4.67 14.75 -3.32
C LEU A 122 4.68 15.81 -4.43
N ALA A 123 5.64 16.75 -4.37
CA ALA A 123 5.79 17.78 -5.40
C ALA A 123 6.12 17.17 -6.78
N GLN A 124 6.95 16.12 -6.81
CA GLN A 124 7.26 15.42 -8.05
C GLN A 124 6.02 14.70 -8.63
N GLU A 125 5.25 13.99 -7.81
CA GLU A 125 4.02 13.33 -8.26
C GLU A 125 2.96 14.32 -8.74
N GLU A 126 2.80 15.46 -8.04
CA GLU A 126 1.89 16.53 -8.46
C GLU A 126 2.29 17.11 -9.81
N ARG A 127 3.59 17.37 -10.03
CA ARG A 127 4.10 17.83 -11.32
C ARG A 127 3.81 16.84 -12.44
N LEU A 128 4.13 15.56 -12.24
CA LEU A 128 3.90 14.51 -13.25
C LEU A 128 2.40 14.37 -13.58
N GLU A 129 1.53 14.48 -12.58
CA GLU A 129 0.09 14.40 -12.80
C GLU A 129 -0.45 15.63 -13.55
N ASN A 130 0.08 16.82 -13.26
CA ASN A 130 -0.26 18.03 -14.01
C ASN A 130 0.19 17.93 -15.48
N ASP A 131 1.41 17.46 -15.72
CA ASP A 131 1.95 17.25 -17.08
C ASP A 131 1.09 16.23 -17.86
N ARG A 132 0.64 15.16 -17.19
CA ARG A 132 -0.28 14.16 -17.77
C ARG A 132 -1.64 14.78 -18.11
N CYS A 133 -2.24 15.53 -17.19
CA CYS A 133 -3.54 16.19 -17.42
C CYS A 133 -3.51 17.17 -18.60
N GLN A 134 -2.41 17.91 -18.76
CA GLN A 134 -2.22 18.81 -19.91
C GLN A 134 -2.07 18.05 -21.22
N SER A 135 -1.43 16.88 -21.20
CA SER A 135 -1.22 16.04 -22.38
C SER A 135 -2.51 15.35 -22.84
N ASP A 136 -3.33 14.89 -21.90
CA ASP A 136 -4.60 14.18 -22.19
C ASP A 136 -5.68 15.13 -22.73
N ALA A 137 -5.68 16.40 -22.32
CA ALA A 137 -6.61 17.42 -22.85
C ALA A 137 -6.46 17.63 -24.37
N VAL A 138 -5.32 17.25 -24.96
CA VAL A 138 -5.06 17.34 -26.40
C VAL A 138 -5.58 16.11 -27.15
N ARG A 139 -5.90 15.02 -26.44
CA ARG A 139 -6.19 13.70 -26.99
C ARG A 139 -7.58 13.18 -26.65
N GLU A 140 -8.57 14.05 -26.45
CA GLU A 140 -9.99 13.67 -26.34
C GLU A 140 -10.46 12.99 -27.64
N THR A 141 -10.09 11.72 -27.77
CA THR A 141 -10.70 10.78 -28.69
C THR A 141 -11.93 10.30 -27.95
N PRO A 142 -13.15 10.51 -28.48
CA PRO A 142 -14.36 10.02 -27.87
C PRO A 142 -14.32 8.50 -27.93
N LEU A 143 -13.81 7.87 -26.86
CA LEU A 143 -13.94 6.44 -26.60
C LEU A 143 -15.39 6.19 -26.16
N ALA A 144 -16.31 6.39 -27.11
CA ALA A 144 -17.68 5.95 -27.03
C ALA A 144 -17.70 4.42 -27.24
N SER A 145 -17.40 3.67 -26.19
CA SER A 145 -17.76 2.25 -26.12
C SER A 145 -19.04 2.15 -25.30
N GLU A 146 -20.15 1.78 -25.95
CA GLU A 146 -21.52 1.61 -25.43
C GLU A 146 -21.68 0.51 -24.36
N THR A 147 -20.60 0.04 -23.76
CA THR A 147 -20.61 -1.12 -22.86
C THR A 147 -20.78 -0.70 -21.41
N ALA A 148 -22.04 -0.73 -20.96
CA ALA A 148 -22.55 -0.56 -19.60
C ALA A 148 -22.23 0.79 -18.92
N PRO A 149 -23.17 1.40 -18.19
CA PRO A 149 -22.88 2.56 -17.36
C PRO A 149 -21.90 2.13 -16.25
N LEU A 150 -20.60 2.34 -16.49
CA LEU A 150 -19.61 2.34 -15.44
C LEU A 150 -20.07 3.35 -14.39
N ASP A 151 -20.09 2.92 -13.14
CA ASP A 151 -20.45 3.76 -12.02
C ASP A 151 -19.47 4.94 -11.97
N GLY A 152 -19.95 6.12 -12.39
CA GLY A 152 -19.16 7.35 -12.43
C GLY A 152 -18.62 7.70 -11.04
N GLU A 153 -19.28 7.26 -9.97
CA GLU A 153 -18.81 7.41 -8.60
C GLU A 153 -17.51 6.62 -8.37
N ILE A 154 -17.47 5.35 -8.78
CA ILE A 154 -16.27 4.51 -8.64
C ILE A 154 -15.11 5.08 -9.47
N LEU A 155 -15.37 5.49 -10.71
CA LEU A 155 -14.33 6.09 -11.56
C LEU A 155 -13.74 7.35 -10.92
N TRP A 156 -14.60 8.21 -10.37
CA TRP A 156 -14.16 9.40 -9.66
C TRP A 156 -13.34 9.05 -8.42
N GLN A 157 -13.79 8.06 -7.63
CA GLN A 157 -13.06 7.57 -6.48
C GLN A 157 -11.70 6.98 -6.87
N LEU A 158 -11.54 6.39 -8.05
CA LEU A 158 -10.27 5.80 -8.51
C LEU A 158 -9.31 6.82 -9.14
N LYS A 159 -9.73 8.06 -9.40
CA LYS A 159 -8.89 9.09 -10.04
C LYS A 159 -7.55 9.32 -9.33
N ASP A 160 -7.58 9.40 -8.01
CA ASP A 160 -6.38 9.64 -7.19
C ASP A 160 -5.73 8.34 -6.69
N LEU A 161 -6.07 7.20 -7.29
CA LEU A 161 -5.54 5.91 -6.86
C LEU A 161 -4.02 5.83 -7.07
N GLY A 162 -3.31 5.39 -6.04
CA GLY A 162 -1.86 5.19 -6.14
C GLY A 162 -1.02 6.45 -5.90
N ARG A 163 -1.64 7.58 -5.57
CA ARG A 163 -0.94 8.83 -5.24
C ARG A 163 -0.44 8.83 -3.79
N LEU A 164 0.73 9.41 -3.55
CA LEU A 164 1.29 9.56 -2.20
C LEU A 164 0.49 10.56 -1.36
N SER A 165 -0.14 11.55 -2.00
CA SER A 165 -1.02 12.52 -1.33
C SER A 165 -2.17 11.83 -0.61
N GLU A 166 -2.72 10.77 -1.20
CA GLU A 166 -3.77 9.95 -0.58
C GLU A 166 -3.27 9.27 0.70
N VAL A 167 -2.09 8.64 0.61
CA VAL A 167 -1.45 7.98 1.76
C VAL A 167 -1.21 8.98 2.89
N LYS A 168 -0.68 10.17 2.57
CA LYS A 168 -0.48 11.25 3.53
C LYS A 168 -1.79 11.67 4.19
N ALA A 169 -2.85 11.91 3.41
CA ALA A 169 -4.15 12.31 3.95
C ALA A 169 -4.74 11.25 4.91
N VAL A 170 -4.58 9.97 4.60
CA VAL A 170 -4.99 8.88 5.50
C VAL A 170 -4.21 8.93 6.81
N LEU A 171 -2.88 9.06 6.76
CA LEU A 171 -2.04 9.12 7.97
C LEU A 171 -2.30 10.36 8.82
N GLU A 172 -2.54 11.51 8.20
CA GLU A 172 -2.98 12.72 8.91
C GLU A 172 -4.33 12.50 9.60
N GLY A 173 -5.24 11.75 8.97
CA GLY A 173 -6.47 11.29 9.60
C GLY A 173 -6.21 10.39 10.82
N MET A 174 -5.24 9.47 10.73
CA MET A 174 -4.84 8.59 11.84
C MET A 174 -4.24 9.33 13.03
N ASP A 175 -3.63 10.49 12.78
CA ASP A 175 -2.99 11.32 13.79
C ASP A 175 -3.98 12.19 14.58
N LYS A 176 -5.25 12.27 14.14
CA LYS A 176 -6.32 12.95 14.87
C LYS A 176 -6.75 12.16 16.11
N ASP A 177 -7.27 12.86 17.10
CA ASP A 177 -7.81 12.23 18.31
C ASP A 177 -9.08 11.45 18.02
N GLY A 178 -9.25 10.31 18.69
CA GLY A 178 -10.40 9.43 18.52
C GLY A 178 -10.39 8.58 17.24
N PHE A 179 -9.37 8.67 16.40
CA PHE A 179 -9.26 7.82 15.22
C PHE A 179 -9.14 6.34 15.62
N ARG A 180 -10.01 5.51 15.04
CA ARG A 180 -10.07 4.06 15.27
C ARG A 180 -9.95 3.35 13.93
N CYS A 181 -8.79 2.77 13.64
CA CYS A 181 -8.65 1.85 12.50
C CYS A 181 -8.64 0.40 12.95
N LEU A 182 -9.03 -0.49 12.03
CA LEU A 182 -8.83 -1.93 12.13
C LEU A 182 -9.27 -2.54 13.48
N GLN A 183 -10.39 -2.05 14.04
CA GLN A 183 -10.87 -2.49 15.37
C GLN A 183 -11.21 -3.99 15.41
N GLN A 184 -11.47 -4.58 14.25
CA GLN A 184 -11.79 -6.01 14.12
C GLN A 184 -10.58 -6.88 13.77
N LEU A 185 -9.38 -6.29 13.56
CA LEU A 185 -8.20 -7.02 13.14
C LEU A 185 -7.70 -7.90 14.28
N THR A 186 -7.90 -9.21 14.12
CA THR A 186 -7.49 -10.23 15.10
C THR A 186 -6.24 -10.98 14.67
N GLN A 187 -5.98 -11.03 13.36
CA GLN A 187 -4.87 -11.77 12.78
C GLN A 187 -4.09 -10.92 11.78
N PHE A 188 -2.79 -10.86 11.97
CA PHE A 188 -1.83 -10.26 11.07
C PHE A 188 -0.70 -11.26 10.79
N ALA A 189 -0.22 -11.31 9.56
CA ALA A 189 0.94 -12.08 9.16
C ALA A 189 1.74 -11.32 8.11
N LEU A 190 3.07 -11.30 8.32
CA LEU A 190 4.05 -10.83 7.34
C LEU A 190 4.97 -12.01 7.01
N GLY A 191 4.94 -12.49 5.77
CA GLY A 191 5.62 -13.71 5.31
C GLY A 191 4.79 -14.99 5.46
N PRO A 192 5.40 -16.18 5.35
CA PRO A 192 4.70 -17.47 5.30
C PRO A 192 4.19 -17.96 6.67
N THR A 193 4.27 -17.13 7.72
CA THR A 193 3.87 -17.53 9.07
C THR A 193 2.36 -17.48 9.25
N LEU A 194 1.83 -18.34 10.13
CA LEU A 194 0.42 -18.26 10.54
C LEU A 194 0.07 -16.87 11.10
N GLY A 195 -1.20 -16.48 10.92
CA GLY A 195 -1.75 -15.25 11.47
C GLY A 195 -1.62 -15.23 13.00
N GLN A 196 -1.09 -14.14 13.54
CA GLN A 196 -0.97 -13.89 14.98
C GLN A 196 -1.62 -12.55 15.32
N ARG A 197 -1.79 -12.24 16.60
CA ARG A 197 -2.25 -10.90 16.98
C ARG A 197 -1.26 -9.85 16.46
N PRO A 198 -1.73 -8.70 15.95
CA PRO A 198 -0.85 -7.64 15.47
C PRO A 198 0.28 -7.28 16.44
N GLU A 199 -0.01 -7.19 17.74
CA GLU A 199 0.98 -6.88 18.77
C GLU A 199 2.10 -7.92 18.86
N ASP A 200 1.78 -9.21 18.72
CA ASP A 200 2.74 -10.30 18.79
C ASP A 200 3.65 -10.30 17.55
N VAL A 201 3.07 -10.05 16.37
CA VAL A 201 3.84 -9.90 15.13
C VAL A 201 4.80 -8.72 15.26
N LEU A 202 4.35 -7.55 15.73
CA LEU A 202 5.20 -6.37 15.88
C LEU A 202 6.30 -6.59 16.92
N LYS A 203 6.01 -7.28 18.03
CA LYS A 203 7.00 -7.62 19.05
C LYS A 203 8.07 -8.56 18.51
N ARG A 204 7.68 -9.51 17.63
CA ARG A 204 8.58 -10.44 16.96
C ARG A 204 9.45 -9.74 15.90
N LEU A 205 8.85 -8.87 15.08
CA LEU A 205 9.55 -8.14 14.01
C LEU A 205 10.49 -7.07 14.55
N PHE A 206 10.12 -6.41 15.65
CA PHE A 206 10.87 -5.30 16.23
C PHE A 206 11.19 -5.57 17.71
N PRO A 207 12.02 -6.58 18.01
CA PRO A 207 12.40 -6.87 19.39
C PRO A 207 13.10 -5.64 19.98
N GLN A 208 12.77 -5.29 21.22
CA GLN A 208 13.27 -4.08 21.90
C GLN A 208 14.81 -4.05 22.12
N LYS A 209 15.55 -5.03 21.61
CA LYS A 209 16.90 -5.39 22.07
C LYS A 209 18.06 -4.53 21.56
N PHE A 210 17.86 -3.39 20.89
CA PHE A 210 18.98 -2.63 20.29
C PHE A 210 18.97 -1.11 20.49
N PHE A 211 18.24 -0.57 21.46
CA PHE A 211 18.41 0.83 21.88
C PHE A 211 18.82 0.89 23.35
N ARG A 212 20.13 0.67 23.59
CA ARG A 212 20.85 1.21 24.75
C ARG A 212 21.68 2.39 24.28
#